data_AF-A0A7C7RU59-F1
#
_entry.id   AF-A0A7C7RU59-F1
#
_cell.length_a   1.000
_cell.length_b   1.000
_cell.length_c   1.000
_cell.angle_alpha   90.00
_cell.angle_beta   90.00
_cell.angle_gamma   90.00
#
_symmetry.space_group_name_H-M   'P 1'
#
loop_
_entity.id
_entity.type
_entity.pdbx_description
1 polymer ?
#
loop_
_entity_poly.entity_id
_entity_poly.type
_entity_poly.pdbx_seq_one_letter_code
_entity_poly.pdbx_strand_id
1 'polypeptide(L)'
;EEKEARVYYLPATEMANELAKTDLATNMAMCGAICGIFGLPDPESLAASVKDRFVGKGIVVSGGTAALDSAIEKKFAKKAKLLEANQKVLDAAIQYTIDQGWSEAEKPAKATA
;
A
#
# COMPACT_ATOMS: atom_id res chain seq x y z
N GLU A 1 -13.55 23.08 19.04
CA GLU A 1 -13.30 23.32 17.60
C GLU A 1 -13.32 21.99 16.89
N GLU A 2 -14.32 21.76 16.04
CA GLU A 2 -14.33 20.60 15.13
C GLU A 2 -13.36 20.89 13.99
N LYS A 3 -12.36 20.03 13.81
CA LYS A 3 -11.46 20.11 12.66
C LYS A 3 -12.18 19.45 11.46
N GLU A 4 -12.23 20.14 10.32
CA GLU A 4 -12.80 19.66 9.05
C GLU A 4 -11.98 18.52 8.43
N ALA A 5 -11.73 17.44 9.18
CA ALA A 5 -10.98 16.30 8.71
C ALA A 5 -11.85 15.41 7.80
N ARG A 6 -11.34 15.07 6.62
CA ARG A 6 -11.94 14.04 5.76
C ARG A 6 -11.56 12.67 6.31
N VAL A 7 -12.55 11.84 6.61
CA VAL A 7 -12.36 10.49 7.16
C VAL A 7 -12.71 9.47 6.08
N TYR A 8 -11.75 8.59 5.78
CA TYR A 8 -11.90 7.49 4.82
C TYR A 8 -11.73 6.16 5.55
N TYR A 9 -12.71 5.26 5.42
CA TYR A 9 -12.67 3.96 6.07
C TYR A 9 -12.13 2.90 5.11
N LEU A 10 -10.98 2.29 5.41
CA LEU A 10 -10.39 1.22 4.61
C LEU A 10 -10.35 -0.08 5.41
N PRO A 11 -10.98 -1.19 4.94
CA PRO A 11 -10.87 -2.50 5.59
C PRO A 11 -9.51 -3.17 5.27
N ALA A 12 -8.41 -2.53 5.67
CA ALA A 12 -7.05 -2.87 5.28
C ALA A 12 -6.64 -4.31 5.64
N THR A 13 -6.90 -4.70 6.90
CA THR A 13 -6.52 -6.02 7.42
C THR A 13 -7.35 -7.14 6.81
N GLU A 14 -8.63 -6.88 6.55
CA GLU A 14 -9.54 -7.83 5.90
C GLU A 14 -9.06 -8.10 4.47
N MET A 15 -8.79 -7.06 3.68
CA MET A 15 -8.23 -7.19 2.33
C MET A 15 -6.90 -7.96 2.33
N ALA A 16 -5.99 -7.67 3.27
CA ALA A 16 -4.72 -8.36 3.39
C ALA A 16 -4.89 -9.86 3.68
N ASN A 17 -5.78 -10.21 4.60
CA ASN A 17 -6.08 -11.60 4.93
C ASN A 17 -6.78 -12.34 3.78
N GLU A 18 -7.71 -11.69 3.07
CA GLU A 18 -8.43 -12.30 1.96
C GLU A 18 -7.52 -12.57 0.75
N LEU A 19 -6.73 -11.57 0.35
CA LEU A 19 -5.96 -11.57 -0.89
C LEU A 19 -4.55 -12.17 -0.73
N ALA A 20 -3.88 -11.90 0.39
CA ALA A 20 -2.49 -12.31 0.65
C ALA A 20 -2.37 -13.41 1.73
N LYS A 21 -3.48 -13.81 2.37
CA LYS A 21 -3.51 -14.82 3.46
C LYS A 21 -2.60 -14.45 4.64
N THR A 22 -2.36 -13.16 4.85
CA THR A 22 -1.54 -12.66 5.95
C THR A 22 -1.94 -11.23 6.31
N ASP A 23 -1.94 -10.92 7.60
CA ASP A 23 -2.12 -9.58 8.16
C ASP A 23 -0.91 -8.66 7.90
N LEU A 24 0.28 -9.23 7.71
CA LEU A 24 1.50 -8.50 7.38
C LEU A 24 1.41 -7.63 6.11
N ALA A 25 0.47 -7.90 5.20
CA ALA A 25 0.22 -7.09 4.01
C ALA A 25 -0.76 -5.91 4.26
N THR A 26 -1.23 -5.70 5.49
CA THR A 26 -2.15 -4.60 5.86
C THR A 26 -1.55 -3.23 5.50
N ASN A 27 -0.24 -3.07 5.66
CA ASN A 27 0.46 -1.84 5.28
C ASN A 27 0.38 -1.58 3.77
N MET A 28 0.37 -2.61 2.92
CA MET A 28 0.25 -2.47 1.47
C MET A 28 -1.14 -1.97 1.08
N ALA A 29 -2.18 -2.42 1.77
CA ALA A 29 -3.52 -1.88 1.57
C ALA A 29 -3.56 -0.38 1.92
N MET A 30 -2.94 0.00 3.04
CA MET A 30 -2.86 1.42 3.44
C MET A 30 -2.08 2.27 2.43
N CYS A 31 -0.93 1.78 1.94
CA CYS A 31 -0.15 2.46 0.90
C CYS A 31 -0.94 2.61 -0.41
N GLY A 32 -1.63 1.56 -0.85
CA GLY A 32 -2.50 1.61 -2.02
C GLY A 32 -3.63 2.62 -1.86
N ALA A 33 -4.25 2.69 -0.68
CA ALA A 33 -5.30 3.67 -0.44
C ALA A 33 -4.79 5.12 -0.43
N ILE A 34 -3.61 5.39 0.14
CA ILE A 34 -2.99 6.73 0.08
C ILE A 34 -2.72 7.10 -1.38
N CYS A 35 -2.15 6.19 -2.16
CA CYS A 35 -1.92 6.37 -3.59
C CYS A 35 -3.23 6.68 -4.34
N GLY A 36 -4.28 5.89 -4.12
CA GLY A 36 -5.56 6.08 -4.81
C GLY A 36 -6.36 7.31 -4.37
N ILE A 37 -6.27 7.70 -3.08
CA ILE A 37 -6.93 8.92 -2.58
C ILE A 37 -6.21 10.17 -3.10
N PHE A 38 -4.90 10.26 -2.93
CA PHE A 38 -4.16 11.50 -3.24
C PHE A 38 -3.63 11.56 -4.68
N GLY A 39 -3.58 10.44 -5.39
CA GLY A 39 -2.90 10.33 -6.68
C GLY A 39 -1.37 10.41 -6.58
N LEU A 40 -0.80 10.32 -5.38
CA LEU A 40 0.63 10.46 -5.11
C LEU A 40 1.11 9.43 -4.07
N PRO A 41 2.21 8.69 -4.32
CA PRO A 41 2.91 8.56 -5.61
C PRO A 41 2.04 7.90 -6.67
N ASP A 42 2.42 7.98 -7.95
CA ASP A 42 1.73 7.22 -8.99
C ASP A 42 1.88 5.69 -8.76
N PRO A 43 0.93 4.87 -9.23
CA PRO A 43 0.94 3.43 -8.98
C PRO A 43 2.20 2.71 -9.47
N GLU A 44 2.79 3.14 -10.59
CA GLU A 44 3.98 2.50 -11.16
C GLU A 44 5.21 2.74 -10.27
N SER A 45 5.43 4.00 -9.86
CA SER A 45 6.51 4.38 -8.94
C SER A 45 6.36 3.68 -7.57
N LEU A 46 5.13 3.53 -7.09
CA LEU A 46 4.87 2.83 -5.84
C LEU A 46 5.21 1.34 -5.95
N ALA A 47 4.75 0.66 -7.01
CA ALA A 47 5.06 -0.75 -7.27
C ALA A 47 6.56 -0.98 -7.41
N ALA A 48 7.27 -0.10 -8.12
CA ALA A 48 8.73 -0.15 -8.25
C ALA A 48 9.43 -0.03 -6.89
N SER A 49 8.96 0.88 -6.02
CA SER A 49 9.51 1.09 -4.68
C SER A 49 9.28 -0.13 -3.76
N VAL A 50 8.11 -0.77 -3.84
CA VAL A 50 7.81 -2.02 -3.12
C VAL A 50 8.75 -3.13 -3.58
N LYS A 51 8.98 -3.24 -4.89
CA LYS A 51 9.93 -4.21 -5.46
C LYS A 51 11.35 -4.00 -4.96
N ASP A 52 11.85 -2.76 -5.00
CA ASP A 52 13.21 -2.44 -4.54
C ASP A 52 13.38 -2.67 -3.03
N ARG A 53 12.32 -2.48 -2.23
CA ARG A 53 12.35 -2.76 -0.79
C ARG A 53 12.61 -4.23 -0.47
N PHE A 54 11.94 -5.16 -1.15
CA PHE A 54 11.98 -6.59 -0.79
C PHE A 54 13.03 -7.39 -1.57
N VAL A 55 13.42 -6.93 -2.76
CA VAL A 55 14.33 -7.66 -3.67
C VAL A 55 15.52 -6.82 -4.11
N GLY A 56 15.43 -5.51 -3.99
CA GLY A 56 16.53 -4.61 -4.28
C GLY A 56 17.60 -4.61 -3.21
N LYS A 57 18.72 -3.97 -3.56
CA LYS A 57 19.83 -3.66 -2.63
C LYS A 57 19.88 -2.17 -2.28
N GLY A 58 18.95 -1.37 -2.82
CA GLY A 58 18.98 0.09 -2.76
C GLY A 58 18.44 0.69 -1.47
N ILE A 59 17.55 -0.01 -0.76
CA ILE A 59 16.93 0.49 0.46
C ILE A 59 17.67 -0.03 1.68
N VAL A 60 18.37 0.87 2.38
CA VAL A 60 18.97 0.58 3.69
C VAL A 60 17.87 0.63 4.74
N VAL A 61 17.55 -0.52 5.32
CA VAL A 61 16.50 -0.65 6.34
C VAL A 61 17.09 -0.69 7.75
N SER A 62 16.30 -0.27 8.74
CA SER A 62 16.67 -0.43 10.14
C SER A 62 16.79 -1.91 10.52
N GLY A 63 17.59 -2.25 11.54
CA GLY A 63 17.77 -3.64 11.97
C GLY A 63 16.47 -4.34 12.37
N GLY A 64 15.52 -3.62 12.99
CA GLY A 64 14.20 -4.17 13.33
C GLY A 64 13.36 -4.46 12.09
N THR A 65 13.43 -3.59 11.08
CA THR A 65 12.77 -3.78 9.78
C THR A 65 13.35 -4.97 9.03
N ALA A 66 14.67 -5.12 9.00
CA ALA A 66 15.34 -6.27 8.39
C ALA A 66 14.92 -7.61 9.06
N ALA A 67 14.73 -7.61 10.37
CA ALA A 67 14.27 -8.79 11.10
C ALA A 67 12.82 -9.16 10.74
N LEU A 68 11.95 -8.16 10.58
CA LEU A 68 10.57 -8.33 10.10
C LEU A 68 10.53 -8.90 8.67
N ASP A 69 11.31 -8.32 7.76
CA ASP A 69 11.40 -8.79 6.37
C ASP A 69 11.89 -10.25 6.33
N SER A 70 12.88 -10.61 7.18
CA SER A 70 13.36 -11.98 7.33
C SER A 70 12.30 -12.95 7.89
N ALA A 71 11.44 -12.50 8.81
CA ALA A 71 10.34 -13.30 9.33
C ALA A 71 9.26 -13.55 8.27
N ILE A 72 9.00 -12.54 7.42
CA ILE A 72 8.12 -12.65 6.27
C ILE A 72 8.71 -13.62 5.24
N GLU A 73 10.00 -13.53 4.92
CA GLU A 73 10.68 -14.48 4.02
C GLU A 73 10.53 -15.94 4.47
N LYS A 74 10.54 -16.21 5.79
CA LYS A 74 10.29 -17.57 6.31
C LYS A 74 8.86 -18.04 6.07
N LYS A 75 7.86 -17.14 6.11
CA LYS A 75 6.46 -17.47 5.80
C LYS A 75 6.24 -17.67 4.29
N PHE A 76 7.03 -17.00 3.45
CA PHE A 76 6.94 -17.06 2.00
C PHE A 76 8.16 -17.72 1.39
N ALA A 77 8.04 -19.03 1.07
CA ALA A 77 9.13 -19.86 0.51
C ALA A 77 9.83 -19.28 -0.74
N LYS A 78 9.26 -18.27 -1.41
CA LYS A 78 9.88 -17.53 -2.51
C LYS A 78 9.53 -16.04 -2.39
N LYS A 79 10.54 -15.16 -2.38
CA LYS A 79 10.38 -13.68 -2.37
C LYS A 79 9.44 -13.16 -3.46
N ALA A 80 9.40 -13.83 -4.61
CA ALA A 80 8.47 -13.50 -5.70
C ALA A 80 7.00 -13.61 -5.29
N LYS A 81 6.63 -14.64 -4.50
CA LYS A 81 5.24 -14.81 -4.02
C LYS A 81 4.86 -13.74 -3.01
N LEU A 82 5.80 -13.30 -2.18
CA LEU A 82 5.59 -12.19 -1.26
C LEU A 82 5.30 -10.90 -2.04
N LEU A 83 6.12 -10.59 -3.04
CA LEU A 83 5.91 -9.41 -3.88
C LEU A 83 4.58 -9.45 -4.60
N GLU A 84 4.22 -10.60 -5.18
CA GLU A 84 2.93 -10.79 -5.85
C GLU A 84 1.76 -10.57 -4.89
N ALA A 85 1.83 -11.13 -3.68
CA ALA A 85 0.80 -10.95 -2.67
C ALA A 85 0.66 -9.49 -2.21
N ASN A 86 1.80 -8.81 -1.98
CA ASN A 86 1.83 -7.39 -1.62
C ASN A 86 1.28 -6.51 -2.74
N GLN A 87 1.69 -6.77 -3.99
CA GLN A 87 1.21 -6.03 -5.15
C GLN A 87 -0.30 -6.19 -5.33
N LYS A 88 -0.80 -7.43 -5.18
CA LYS A 88 -2.24 -7.71 -5.29
C LYS A 88 -3.08 -6.94 -4.27
N VAL A 89 -2.60 -6.86 -3.02
CA VAL A 89 -3.29 -6.08 -1.97
C VAL A 89 -3.23 -4.59 -2.26
N LEU A 90 -2.08 -4.11 -2.74
CA LEU A 90 -1.86 -2.72 -3.11
C LEU A 90 -2.81 -2.28 -4.24
N ASP A 91 -2.86 -3.03 -5.32
CA ASP A 91 -3.71 -2.77 -6.49
C ASP A 91 -5.20 -2.81 -6.10
N ALA A 92 -5.58 -3.79 -5.29
CA ALA A 92 -6.96 -3.92 -4.80
C ALA A 92 -7.37 -2.72 -3.95
N ALA A 93 -6.47 -2.20 -3.11
CA ALA A 93 -6.75 -1.02 -2.30
C ALA A 93 -6.84 0.25 -3.16
N ILE A 94 -5.98 0.42 -4.18
CA ILE A 94 -6.11 1.52 -5.14
C ILE A 94 -7.49 1.46 -5.81
N GLN A 95 -7.86 0.29 -6.35
CA GLN A 95 -9.16 0.11 -7.01
C GLN A 95 -10.33 0.40 -6.07
N TYR A 96 -10.25 -0.08 -4.82
CA TYR A 96 -11.27 0.18 -3.81
C TYR A 96 -11.49 1.69 -3.59
N THR A 97 -10.43 2.49 -3.53
CA THR A 97 -10.58 3.95 -3.36
C THR A 97 -11.22 4.64 -4.58
N ILE A 98 -10.97 4.11 -5.78
CA ILE A 98 -11.60 4.58 -7.02
C ILE A 98 -13.09 4.24 -6.99
N ASP A 99 -13.44 2.99 -6.67
CA ASP A 99 -14.82 2.52 -6.61
C ASP A 99 -15.65 3.30 -5.58
N GLN A 100 -15.02 3.73 -4.49
CA GLN A 100 -15.64 4.56 -3.46
C GLN A 100 -15.71 6.07 -3.82
N GLY A 101 -15.12 6.49 -4.94
CA GLY A 101 -15.10 7.89 -5.38
C GLY A 101 -14.25 8.81 -4.51
N TRP A 102 -13.21 8.26 -3.85
CA TRP A 102 -12.35 9.02 -2.94
C TRP A 102 -11.17 9.69 -3.63
N SER A 103 -10.86 9.27 -4.86
CA SER A 103 -9.76 9.82 -5.63
C SER A 103 -9.87 11.34 -5.79
N GLU A 104 -8.85 12.04 -5.31
CA GLU A 104 -8.65 13.47 -5.52
C GLU A 104 -7.96 13.76 -6.86
N ALA A 105 -7.35 12.74 -7.49
CA ALA A 105 -6.72 12.87 -8.80
C ALA A 105 -7.73 13.21 -9.92
N GLU A 106 -9.01 12.88 -9.73
CA GLU A 106 -10.08 13.22 -10.68
C GLU A 106 -10.72 14.60 -10.43
N LYS A 107 -10.38 15.28 -9.33
CA LYS A 107 -10.94 16.61 -9.01
C LYS A 107 -10.00 17.69 -9.51
N PRO A 108 -10.48 18.69 -10.28
CA PRO A 108 -9.64 19.81 -10.68
C PRO A 108 -9.08 20.45 -9.42
N ALA A 109 -7.76 20.70 -9.41
CA ALA A 109 -7.05 21.33 -8.31
C ALA A 109 -7.88 22.53 -7.83
N LYS A 110 -8.29 22.52 -6.54
CA LYS A 110 -8.97 23.69 -5.97
C LYS A 110 -8.03 24.86 -6.16
N ALA A 111 -8.44 25.84 -6.97
CA ALA A 111 -7.77 27.12 -7.07
C ALA A 111 -7.68 27.69 -5.65
N THR A 112 -6.47 27.73 -5.11
CA THR A 112 -6.17 28.46 -3.90
C THR A 112 -6.47 29.93 -4.17
N ALA A 113 -7.49 30.46 -3.47
CA ALA A 113 -7.81 31.88 -3.42
C ALA A 113 -6.81 32.64 -2.56
#